data_AF-A0A699S406-F1
#
_entry.id   AF-A0A699S406-F1
#
_cell.length_a   1.000
_cell.length_b   1.000
_cell.length_c   1.000
_cell.angle_alpha   90.00
_cell.angle_beta   90.00
_cell.angle_gamma   90.00
#
_symmetry.space_group_name_H-M   'P 1'
#
loop_
_entity.id
_entity.type
_entity.pdbx_description
1 polymer ?
#
loop_
_entity_poly.entity_id
_entity_poly.type
_entity_poly.pdbx_seq_one_letter_code
_entity_poly.pdbx_strand_id
1 'polypeptide(L)'
;TASASVATISQDTASTYIAFQSNGSQIKFEDINQIDEDDMEEMDIKWSTTLLSMRADKFWKKTGKKISIQGSDVAGFDKSKVECFNCHKMGHFAKECRTPRSQERGRKDNYRQGSKTKEKTPKALMAIDEARWD
;
A
#
# COMPACT_ATOMS: atom_id res chain seq x y z
N THR A 1 -38.31 -0.27 -11.47
CA THR A 1 -37.30 0.78 -11.23
C THR A 1 -37.36 1.16 -9.76
N ALA A 2 -36.45 0.65 -8.94
CA ALA A 2 -36.40 0.97 -7.51
C ALA A 2 -35.55 2.23 -7.32
N SER A 3 -36.20 3.36 -6.99
CA SER A 3 -35.51 4.58 -6.59
C SER A 3 -35.24 4.49 -5.09
N ALA A 4 -33.97 4.32 -4.72
CA ALA A 4 -33.55 4.41 -3.33
C ALA A 4 -33.65 5.87 -2.88
N SER A 5 -34.69 6.20 -2.11
CA SER A 5 -34.79 7.48 -1.42
C SER A 5 -33.75 7.52 -0.31
N VAL A 6 -32.68 8.31 -0.48
CA VAL A 6 -31.80 8.68 0.61
C VAL A 6 -32.63 9.54 1.57
N ALA A 7 -32.98 8.98 2.73
CA ALA A 7 -33.73 9.71 3.74
C ALA A 7 -32.82 10.79 4.35
N THR A 8 -33.14 12.06 4.11
CA THR A 8 -32.49 13.19 4.76
C THR A 8 -32.89 13.19 6.24
N ILE A 9 -32.01 12.71 7.10
CA ILE A 9 -32.23 12.68 8.55
C ILE A 9 -32.24 14.14 9.04
N SER A 10 -33.27 14.53 9.79
CA SER A 10 -33.37 15.87 10.40
C SER A 10 -32.19 16.11 11.35
N GLN A 11 -31.66 17.33 11.36
CA GLN A 11 -30.56 17.75 12.24
C GLN A 11 -30.87 17.45 13.71
N ASP A 12 -32.12 17.65 14.14
CA ASP A 12 -32.58 17.35 15.51
C ASP A 12 -32.48 15.85 15.84
N THR A 13 -32.74 14.99 14.87
CA THR A 13 -32.63 13.52 14.99
C THR A 13 -31.17 13.07 15.02
N ALA A 14 -30.30 13.72 14.24
CA ALA A 14 -28.87 13.47 14.29
C ALA A 14 -28.28 13.90 15.65
N SER A 15 -28.64 15.09 16.15
CA SER A 15 -28.17 15.61 17.44
C SER A 15 -28.63 14.75 18.63
N THR A 16 -29.87 14.26 18.65
CA THR A 16 -30.36 13.38 19.73
C THR A 16 -29.67 12.01 19.72
N TYR A 17 -29.39 11.44 18.55
CA TYR A 17 -28.68 10.18 18.42
C TYR A 17 -27.21 10.29 18.89
N ILE A 18 -26.52 11.38 18.54
CA ILE A 18 -25.15 11.64 18.99
C ILE A 18 -25.10 11.83 20.51
N ALA A 19 -26.02 12.63 21.07
CA ALA A 19 -26.10 12.86 22.52
C ALA A 19 -26.39 11.58 23.32
N PHE A 20 -27.20 10.67 22.77
CA PHE A 20 -27.50 9.37 23.38
C PHE A 20 -26.30 8.41 23.37
N GLN A 21 -25.43 8.50 22.36
CA GLN A 21 -24.23 7.66 22.25
C GLN A 21 -23.00 8.25 22.97
N SER A 22 -22.93 9.57 23.14
CA SER A 22 -21.84 10.20 23.86
C SER A 22 -22.05 10.04 25.36
N ASN A 23 -21.17 9.30 26.05
CA ASN A 23 -21.18 9.09 27.50
C ASN A 23 -20.86 10.38 28.29
N GLY A 24 -21.75 11.38 28.24
CA GLY A 24 -21.73 12.56 29.11
C GLY A 24 -21.05 13.81 28.55
N SER A 25 -20.44 13.77 27.36
CA SER A 25 -19.93 14.97 26.69
C SER A 25 -20.99 15.49 25.72
N GLN A 26 -21.77 16.50 26.12
CA GLN A 26 -22.65 17.23 25.18
C GLN A 26 -21.77 18.00 24.19
N ILE A 27 -21.40 17.36 23.08
CA ILE A 27 -20.80 18.03 21.93
C ILE A 27 -21.88 18.99 21.40
N LYS A 28 -21.70 20.30 21.58
CA LYS A 28 -22.66 21.28 21.07
C LYS A 28 -22.53 21.36 19.56
N PHE A 29 -23.60 21.72 18.86
CA PHE A 29 -23.57 21.86 17.41
C PHE A 29 -22.54 22.90 16.95
N GLU A 30 -22.38 24.01 17.69
CA GLU A 30 -21.29 24.97 17.53
C GLU A 30 -19.88 24.35 17.64
N ASP A 31 -19.67 23.28 18.42
CA ASP A 31 -18.36 22.62 18.56
C ASP A 31 -17.98 21.81 17.31
N ILE A 32 -18.97 21.40 16.50
CA ILE A 32 -18.76 20.66 15.25
C ILE A 32 -18.38 21.61 14.10
N ASN A 33 -18.89 22.84 14.12
CA ASN A 33 -18.56 23.86 13.13
C ASN A 33 -17.19 24.55 13.38
N GLN A 34 -16.53 24.24 14.50
CA GLN A 34 -15.23 24.79 14.90
C GLN A 34 -14.03 23.94 14.43
N ILE A 35 -14.26 22.84 13.70
CA ILE A 35 -13.16 22.04 13.17
C ILE A 35 -12.55 22.80 11.99
N ASP A 36 -11.35 23.33 12.20
CA ASP A 36 -10.60 24.03 11.17
C ASP A 36 -10.20 23.06 10.04
N GLU A 37 -10.12 23.58 8.81
CA GLU A 37 -9.70 22.78 7.66
C GLU A 37 -8.26 22.25 7.85
N ASP A 38 -7.40 23.05 8.47
CA ASP A 38 -6.02 22.68 8.79
C ASP A 38 -5.96 21.54 9.82
N ASP A 39 -6.88 21.51 10.79
CA ASP A 39 -6.95 20.45 11.81
C ASP A 39 -7.34 19.10 11.20
N MET A 40 -8.24 19.11 10.20
CA MET A 40 -8.61 17.91 9.46
C MET A 40 -7.45 17.40 8.60
N GLU A 41 -6.72 18.30 7.93
CA GLU A 41 -5.54 17.95 7.14
C GLU A 41 -4.42 17.41 8.04
N GLU A 42 -4.15 18.02 9.19
CA GLU A 42 -3.18 17.50 10.17
C GLU A 42 -3.54 16.07 10.59
N MET A 43 -4.82 15.83 10.87
CA MET A 43 -5.30 14.52 11.27
C MET A 43 -5.10 13.48 10.16
N ASP A 44 -5.44 13.80 8.92
CA ASP A 44 -5.21 12.91 7.77
C ASP A 44 -3.72 12.61 7.55
N ILE A 45 -2.87 13.64 7.58
CA ILE A 45 -1.41 13.50 7.45
C ILE A 45 -0.87 12.58 8.55
N LYS A 46 -1.33 12.75 9.79
CA LYS A 46 -0.91 11.94 10.95
C LYS A 46 -1.34 10.48 10.82
N TRP A 47 -2.58 10.22 10.41
CA TRP A 47 -3.06 8.86 10.15
C TRP A 47 -2.28 8.20 9.03
N SER A 48 -2.06 8.91 7.92
CA SER A 48 -1.27 8.47 6.79
C SER A 48 0.18 8.17 7.19
N THR A 49 0.81 9.04 7.99
CA THR A 49 2.18 8.86 8.49
C THR A 49 2.30 7.65 9.40
N THR A 50 1.33 7.45 10.29
CA THR A 50 1.28 6.28 11.18
C THR A 50 1.18 4.98 10.38
N LEU A 51 0.29 4.94 9.38
CA LEU A 51 0.13 3.78 8.50
C LEU A 51 1.41 3.46 7.71
N LEU A 52 2.08 4.50 7.18
CA LEU A 52 3.36 4.34 6.47
C LEU A 52 4.45 3.80 7.39
N SER A 53 4.49 4.26 8.65
CA SER A 53 5.46 3.81 9.65
C SER A 53 5.30 2.32 9.96
N MET A 54 4.06 1.84 10.12
CA MET A 54 3.77 0.41 10.29
C MET A 54 4.23 -0.43 9.08
N ARG A 55 4.05 0.08 7.85
CA ARG A 55 4.52 -0.60 6.64
C ARG A 55 6.05 -0.64 6.55
N ALA A 56 6.70 0.47 6.90
CA ALA A 56 8.17 0.56 6.90
C ALA A 56 8.79 -0.41 7.93
N ASP A 57 8.22 -0.50 9.14
CA ASP A 57 8.67 -1.46 10.16
C ASP A 57 8.53 -2.91 9.68
N LYS A 58 7.37 -3.27 9.10
CA LYS A 58 7.16 -4.61 8.53
C LYS A 58 8.16 -4.93 7.42
N PHE A 59 8.49 -3.95 6.58
CA PHE A 59 9.50 -4.10 5.53
C PHE A 59 10.90 -4.31 6.10
N TRP A 60 11.28 -3.50 7.10
CA TRP A 60 12.57 -3.60 7.77
C TRP A 60 12.75 -4.97 8.44
N LYS A 61 11.74 -5.44 9.18
CA LYS A 61 11.75 -6.79 9.78
C LYS A 61 11.92 -7.90 8.76
N LYS A 62 11.38 -7.75 7.55
CA LYS A 62 11.48 -8.76 6.47
C LYS A 62 12.82 -8.75 5.73
N THR A 63 13.41 -7.58 5.53
CA THR A 63 14.56 -7.41 4.61
C THR A 63 15.85 -6.97 5.29
N GLY A 64 15.77 -6.50 6.54
CA GLY A 64 16.87 -5.83 7.24
C GLY A 64 17.20 -4.43 6.70
N LYS A 65 16.53 -3.97 5.63
CA LYS A 65 16.84 -2.69 4.97
C LYS A 65 16.00 -1.55 5.55
N LYS A 66 16.67 -0.50 6.02
CA LYS A 66 16.00 0.72 6.51
C LYS A 66 15.66 1.63 5.34
N ILE A 67 14.38 2.01 5.24
CA ILE A 67 13.92 3.00 4.26
C ILE A 67 14.13 4.39 4.88
N SER A 68 14.75 5.30 4.13
CA SER A 68 14.91 6.71 4.49
C SER A 68 14.32 7.53 3.34
N ILE A 69 13.53 8.55 3.69
CA ILE A 69 12.98 9.52 2.74
C ILE A 69 13.63 10.86 3.10
N GLN A 70 14.48 11.38 2.24
CA GLN A 70 15.05 12.72 2.32
C GLN A 70 14.14 13.71 1.58
N GLY A 71 14.27 15.02 1.87
CA GLY A 71 13.49 16.05 1.18
C GLY A 71 13.68 16.06 -0.35
N SER A 72 14.84 15.63 -0.83
CA SER A 72 15.12 15.44 -2.27
C SER A 72 14.35 14.25 -2.88
N ASP A 73 14.00 13.24 -2.09
CA ASP A 73 13.32 12.03 -2.57
C ASP A 73 11.83 12.28 -2.86
N VAL A 74 11.29 13.40 -2.37
CA VAL A 74 9.89 13.82 -2.58
C VAL A 74 9.73 14.45 -3.98
N ALA A 75 10.81 14.96 -4.58
CA ALA A 75 10.80 15.47 -5.94
C ALA A 75 10.78 14.30 -6.94
N GLY A 76 9.55 13.95 -7.39
CA GLY A 76 9.24 13.16 -8.59
C GLY A 76 10.25 12.07 -8.94
N PHE A 77 9.95 10.83 -8.52
CA PHE A 77 10.68 9.63 -8.95
C PHE A 77 11.09 9.72 -10.44
N ASP A 78 12.40 9.66 -10.70
CA ASP A 78 12.97 9.77 -12.05
C ASP A 78 12.51 8.59 -12.92
N LYS A 79 11.46 8.84 -13.71
CA LYS A 79 10.89 7.84 -14.62
C LYS A 79 11.78 7.56 -15.83
N SER A 80 12.84 8.33 -16.08
CA SER A 80 13.68 8.19 -17.27
C SER A 80 14.33 6.80 -17.39
N LYS A 81 14.50 6.10 -16.26
CA LYS A 81 15.05 4.73 -16.18
C LYS A 81 13.99 3.63 -16.09
N VAL A 82 12.71 4.00 -16.07
CA VAL A 82 11.60 3.04 -15.99
C VAL A 82 11.27 2.53 -17.38
N GLU A 83 11.42 1.24 -17.60
CA GLU A 83 10.98 0.58 -18.82
C GLU A 83 9.48 0.24 -18.74
N CYS A 84 8.72 0.65 -19.75
CA CYS A 84 7.32 0.28 -19.88
C CYS A 84 7.18 -1.20 -20.25
N PHE A 85 6.58 -2.01 -19.37
CA PHE A 85 6.32 -3.43 -19.64
C PHE A 85 5.40 -3.74 -20.83
N ASN A 86 4.72 -2.75 -21.41
CA ASN A 86 3.84 -2.94 -22.56
C ASN A 86 4.55 -2.71 -23.89
N CYS A 87 5.23 -1.56 -24.04
CA CYS A 87 5.87 -1.16 -25.29
C CYS A 87 7.40 -1.13 -25.24
N HIS A 88 7.99 -1.50 -24.09
CA HIS A 88 9.44 -1.58 -23.86
C HIS A 88 10.21 -0.27 -24.11
N LYS A 89 9.51 0.88 -24.02
CA LYS A 89 10.13 2.21 -24.07
C LYS A 89 10.32 2.76 -22.67
N MET A 90 11.44 3.46 -22.46
CA MET A 90 11.76 4.11 -21.19
C MET A 90 10.85 5.32 -20.93
N GLY A 91 10.79 5.80 -19.69
CA GLY A 91 10.18 7.09 -19.33
C GLY A 91 8.76 7.03 -18.78
N HIS A 92 8.10 5.86 -18.77
CA HIS A 92 6.70 5.75 -18.30
C HIS A 92 6.35 4.37 -17.77
N PHE A 93 5.33 4.31 -16.92
CA PHE A 93 4.78 3.04 -16.46
C PHE A 93 3.84 2.42 -17.49
N ALA A 94 3.68 1.10 -17.47
CA ALA A 94 2.74 0.40 -18.36
C ALA A 94 1.28 0.92 -18.25
N LYS A 95 0.88 1.42 -17.08
CA LYS A 95 -0.44 2.03 -16.84
C LYS A 95 -0.64 3.34 -17.60
N GLU A 96 0.45 4.05 -17.92
CA GLU A 96 0.44 5.33 -18.65
C GLU A 96 0.63 5.13 -20.16
N CYS A 97 0.85 3.89 -20.62
CA CYS A 97 1.15 3.59 -22.01
C CYS A 97 -0.11 3.71 -22.88
N ARG A 98 -0.07 4.58 -23.89
CA ARG A 98 -1.14 4.76 -24.88
C ARG A 98 -1.14 3.70 -25.99
N THR A 99 -0.08 2.89 -26.06
CA THR A 99 0.03 1.84 -27.09
C THR A 99 -0.94 0.71 -26.73
N PRO A 100 -1.74 0.18 -27.69
CA PRO A 100 -2.54 -1.01 -27.44
C PRO A 100 -1.64 -2.14 -26.93
N ARG A 101 -2.21 -3.00 -26.07
CA ARG A 101 -1.47 -4.04 -25.36
C ARG A 101 -0.74 -4.93 -26.37
N SER A 102 0.59 -5.01 -26.30
CA SER A 102 1.36 -5.82 -27.23
C SER A 102 0.95 -7.31 -27.05
N GLN A 103 0.45 -7.93 -28.12
CA GLN A 103 -0.02 -9.31 -28.09
C GLN A 103 1.12 -10.34 -28.02
N GLU A 104 2.39 -9.91 -28.06
CA GLU A 104 3.57 -10.80 -28.02
C GLU A 104 3.60 -11.70 -26.77
N ARG A 105 2.90 -11.31 -25.69
CA ARG A 105 2.72 -12.12 -24.48
C ARG A 105 1.27 -12.48 -24.15
N GLY A 106 0.36 -12.55 -25.13
CA GLY A 106 -1.00 -13.08 -24.94
C GLY A 106 -1.08 -14.56 -24.51
N ARG A 107 0.05 -15.20 -24.15
CA ARG A 107 0.13 -16.62 -23.78
C ARG A 107 1.11 -16.91 -22.63
N LYS A 108 1.29 -16.00 -21.67
CA LYS A 108 2.08 -16.30 -20.45
C LYS A 108 1.36 -15.95 -19.16
N ASP A 109 0.05 -16.19 -19.12
CA ASP A 109 -0.69 -16.35 -17.87
C ASP A 109 -0.47 -17.75 -17.31
N ASN A 110 0.77 -18.06 -16.91
CA ASN A 110 1.09 -19.25 -16.12
C ASN A 110 1.59 -18.83 -14.74
N TYR A 111 0.84 -17.95 -14.05
CA TYR A 111 1.05 -17.67 -12.62
C TYR A 111 0.34 -18.70 -11.73
N ARG A 112 0.29 -19.97 -12.14
CA ARG A 112 -0.19 -21.11 -11.33
C ARG A 112 0.55 -22.42 -11.54
N GLN A 113 1.78 -22.40 -12.08
CA GLN A 113 2.61 -23.61 -12.11
C GLN A 113 3.92 -23.33 -11.41
N GLY A 114 3.96 -23.67 -10.11
CA GLY A 114 5.19 -23.70 -9.33
C GLY A 114 6.22 -24.55 -10.08
N SER A 115 7.28 -23.91 -10.56
CA SER A 115 8.40 -24.61 -11.15
C SER A 115 9.15 -25.33 -10.03
N LYS A 116 8.83 -26.62 -9.84
CA LYS A 116 9.78 -27.55 -9.24
C LYS A 116 10.93 -27.70 -10.22
N THR A 117 11.95 -26.86 -10.11
CA THR A 117 13.27 -27.20 -10.65
C THR A 117 13.80 -28.34 -9.79
N LYS A 118 13.73 -29.56 -10.35
CA LYS A 118 14.59 -30.67 -9.95
C LYS A 118 16.02 -30.19 -10.14
N GLU A 119 16.66 -29.81 -9.04
CA GLU A 119 18.10 -29.67 -8.98
C GLU A 119 18.70 -31.05 -9.24
N LYS A 120 19.48 -31.15 -10.32
CA LYS A 120 20.21 -32.34 -10.68
C LYS A 120 21.39 -32.43 -9.73
N THR A 121 21.41 -33.48 -8.92
CA THR A 121 22.56 -33.92 -8.14
C THR A 121 23.82 -33.98 -9.02
N PRO A 122 24.91 -33.29 -8.64
CA PRO A 122 26.24 -33.76 -8.97
C PRO A 122 26.63 -34.81 -7.92
N LYS A 123 26.87 -36.04 -8.38
CA LYS A 123 27.62 -37.02 -7.60
C LYS A 123 29.02 -36.45 -7.34
N ALA A 124 29.34 -36.18 -6.09
CA ALA A 124 30.72 -36.14 -5.60
C ALA A 124 30.72 -36.58 -4.14
N LEU A 125 31.13 -37.83 -3.90
CA LEU A 125 31.51 -38.32 -2.58
C LEU A 125 32.85 -37.67 -2.23
N MET A 126 32.94 -36.97 -1.10
CA MET A 126 34.18 -36.90 -0.32
C MET A 126 33.82 -36.91 1.17
N ALA A 127 34.29 -37.95 1.86
CA ALA A 127 34.31 -38.06 3.31
C ALA A 127 35.45 -37.20 3.87
N ILE A 128 35.21 -36.46 4.95
CA ILE A 128 36.25 -35.92 5.82
C ILE A 128 35.78 -36.08 7.26
N ASP A 129 36.68 -36.61 8.07
CA ASP A 129 36.52 -37.23 9.38
C ASP A 129 36.05 -36.33 10.54
N GLU A 130 35.59 -37.03 11.59
CA GLU A 130 35.24 -36.56 12.93
C GLU A 130 36.29 -35.59 13.52
N ALA A 131 35.84 -34.40 13.92
CA ALA A 131 36.53 -33.60 14.94
C ALA A 131 35.53 -33.21 16.03
N ARG A 132 35.66 -33.97 17.12
CA ARG A 132 35.15 -33.74 18.48
C ARG A 132 35.47 -32.32 18.94
N TRP A 133 34.49 -31.63 19.51
CA TRP A 133 34.70 -30.35 20.21
C TRP A 133 34.56 -30.63 21.71
N ASP A 134 35.63 -30.30 22.46
CA ASP A 134 35.72 -30.36 23.92
C ASP A 134 34.87 -29.29 24.62
#